data_AF-A0A661LER9-F1
#
_entry.id   AF-A0A661LER9-F1
#
_cell.length_a   1.000
_cell.length_b   1.000
_cell.length_c   1.000
_cell.angle_alpha   90.00
_cell.angle_beta   90.00
_cell.angle_gamma   90.00
#
_symmetry.space_group_name_H-M   'P 1'
#
loop_
_entity.id
_entity.type
_entity.pdbx_description
1 polymer ?
#
loop_
_entity_poly.entity_id
_entity_poly.type
_entity_poly.pdbx_seq_one_letter_code
_entity_poly.pdbx_strand_id
1 'polypeptide(L)'
;MSRNKLSVPGIDLSSTGDSVANDLIGKYKKVGVRLFANDFTLDTGIPTVGVLAYDPSTFPEQSEIVWTAGTTPSPDKALIRALTEVAQLAGDFDTLSRYVASGLPKFKNLDEAKYITEPKEIMNIGDLPDLSDENIRIEIENCLEALSRVDLEVFEINVTHPGLGIPAFYTIIPGAHFRERAVGTSVGMFTAKLISEWPDKQWAISMLEWMKNLIPKRYYVHFYLGFCHLSIGKYSEAVKFFEESLALEPTQEDIASIYSYMGVALKEIGEFRRALEVLEQAEQIDSDRTDVYNLMGYCYFKLKEYEKAIACFEKVLLINPTSAIDYANIGSNYRELGNVDAAIHYYRIALELDPTIEFAKTNLERLLGN
;
A
#
# COMPACT_ATOMS: atom_id res chain seq x y z
N MET A 1 8.23 -0.87 -7.15
CA MET A 1 9.58 -1.48 -7.18
C MET A 1 9.47 -3.00 -7.35
N SER A 2 10.45 -3.67 -7.98
CA SER A 2 10.52 -5.15 -8.03
C SER A 2 10.94 -5.70 -6.65
N ARG A 3 10.30 -6.78 -6.18
CA ARG A 3 10.50 -7.36 -4.84
C ARG A 3 11.96 -7.73 -4.53
N ASN A 4 12.75 -8.08 -5.55
CA ASN A 4 14.15 -8.53 -5.38
C ASN A 4 15.18 -7.65 -6.10
N LYS A 5 14.77 -6.47 -6.61
CA LYS A 5 15.63 -5.61 -7.43
C LYS A 5 16.39 -6.40 -8.51
N LEU A 6 15.67 -7.30 -9.19
CA LEU A 6 16.24 -8.22 -10.17
C LEU A 6 16.97 -7.44 -11.25
N SER A 7 18.25 -7.73 -11.44
CA SER A 7 19.05 -7.20 -12.54
C SER A 7 18.62 -7.92 -13.82
N VAL A 8 18.04 -7.18 -14.75
CA VAL A 8 17.58 -7.67 -16.05
C VAL A 8 18.24 -6.86 -17.18
N PRO A 9 18.33 -7.41 -18.41
CA PRO A 9 18.85 -6.67 -19.55
C PRO A 9 18.07 -5.38 -19.81
N GLY A 10 18.78 -4.32 -20.22
CA GLY A 10 18.18 -3.12 -20.78
C GLY A 10 17.75 -3.35 -22.21
N ILE A 11 16.72 -2.63 -22.66
CA ILE A 11 16.26 -2.63 -24.04
C ILE A 11 16.70 -1.33 -24.69
N ASP A 12 17.40 -1.43 -25.83
CA ASP A 12 17.68 -0.26 -26.66
C ASP A 12 16.38 0.23 -27.31
N LEU A 13 15.85 1.35 -26.81
CA LEU A 13 14.64 1.99 -27.33
C LEU A 13 14.75 2.45 -28.78
N SER A 14 15.95 2.54 -29.36
CA SER A 14 16.13 2.85 -30.79
C SER A 14 16.04 1.62 -31.71
N SER A 15 15.99 0.41 -31.13
CA SER A 15 15.91 -0.85 -31.87
C SER A 15 14.51 -1.21 -32.36
N THR A 16 13.46 -0.53 -31.88
CA THR A 16 12.08 -0.79 -32.32
C THR A 16 11.84 -0.29 -33.75
N GLY A 17 11.32 -1.18 -34.59
CA GLY A 17 10.84 -0.86 -35.93
C GLY A 17 9.41 -0.32 -35.96
N ASP A 18 8.70 -0.35 -34.82
CA ASP A 18 7.29 0.03 -34.76
C ASP A 18 7.12 1.56 -34.75
N SER A 19 6.27 2.05 -35.66
CA SER A 19 6.06 3.49 -35.84
C SER A 19 5.38 4.16 -34.65
N VAL A 20 4.48 3.46 -33.94
CA VAL A 20 3.75 3.98 -32.78
C VAL A 20 4.68 4.04 -31.57
N ALA A 21 5.49 3.00 -31.35
CA ALA A 21 6.49 3.01 -30.28
C ALA A 21 7.48 4.18 -30.46
N ASN A 22 7.99 4.37 -31.68
CA ASN A 22 8.90 5.47 -32.00
C ASN A 22 8.27 6.86 -31.77
N ASP A 23 7.02 7.07 -32.17
CA ASP A 23 6.29 8.32 -31.92
C ASP A 23 6.11 8.60 -30.42
N LEU A 24 5.73 7.58 -29.63
CA LEU A 24 5.58 7.71 -28.17
C LEU A 24 6.90 8.04 -27.49
N ILE A 25 7.99 7.34 -27.82
CA ILE A 25 9.34 7.63 -27.29
C ILE A 25 9.75 9.06 -27.64
N GLY A 26 9.46 9.50 -28.87
CA GLY A 26 9.72 10.86 -29.33
C GLY A 26 8.99 11.91 -28.50
N LYS A 27 7.73 11.68 -28.13
CA LYS A 27 6.93 12.58 -27.29
C LYS A 27 7.55 12.78 -25.91
N TYR A 28 7.97 11.71 -25.23
CA TYR A 28 8.67 11.81 -23.94
C TYR A 28 9.98 12.60 -24.04
N LYS A 29 10.82 12.26 -25.03
CA LYS A 29 12.09 12.97 -25.25
C LYS A 29 11.89 14.46 -25.53
N LYS A 30 10.83 14.82 -26.27
CA LYS A 30 10.52 16.21 -26.62
C LYS A 30 10.23 17.07 -25.38
N VAL A 31 9.64 16.50 -24.34
CA VAL A 31 9.33 17.19 -23.08
C VAL A 31 10.43 17.02 -22.02
N GLY A 32 11.58 16.43 -22.37
CA GLY A 32 12.72 16.28 -21.46
C GLY A 32 12.64 15.08 -20.51
N VAL A 33 11.59 14.25 -20.60
CA VAL A 33 11.45 13.04 -19.79
C VAL A 33 12.47 11.99 -20.24
N ARG A 34 13.18 11.42 -19.27
CA ARG A 34 14.13 10.32 -19.50
C ARG A 34 13.41 8.99 -19.40
N LEU A 35 13.68 8.09 -20.35
CA LEU A 35 13.12 6.74 -20.41
C LEU A 35 14.22 5.69 -20.26
N PHE A 36 13.91 4.63 -19.54
CA PHE A 36 14.69 3.40 -19.46
C PHE A 36 13.74 2.23 -19.70
N ALA A 37 14.16 1.26 -20.50
CA ALA A 37 13.39 0.06 -20.76
C ALA A 37 14.23 -1.19 -20.45
N ASN A 38 13.57 -2.24 -19.97
CA ASN A 38 14.22 -3.48 -19.58
C ASN A 38 13.35 -4.69 -19.92
N ASP A 39 14.00 -5.82 -20.20
CA ASP A 39 13.33 -7.09 -20.45
C ASP A 39 12.93 -7.78 -19.14
N PHE A 40 11.63 -7.86 -18.88
CA PHE A 40 11.04 -8.56 -17.75
C PHE A 40 10.29 -9.83 -18.18
N THR A 41 10.57 -10.36 -19.37
CA THR A 41 10.02 -11.63 -19.86
C THR A 41 10.36 -12.80 -18.94
N LEU A 42 11.59 -12.77 -18.38
CA LEU A 42 12.11 -13.77 -17.44
C LEU A 42 11.89 -15.19 -17.96
N ASP A 43 11.45 -16.11 -17.10
CA ASP A 43 11.19 -17.51 -17.41
C ASP A 43 9.83 -17.75 -18.05
N THR A 44 8.90 -16.79 -18.00
CA THR A 44 7.54 -16.96 -18.54
C THR A 44 7.50 -17.15 -20.05
N GLY A 45 8.50 -16.64 -20.77
CA GLY A 45 8.54 -16.64 -22.23
C GLY A 45 7.49 -15.73 -22.89
N ILE A 46 6.73 -14.95 -22.12
CA ILE A 46 5.76 -13.97 -22.63
C ILE A 46 6.38 -12.57 -22.56
N PRO A 47 6.46 -11.84 -23.70
CA PRO A 47 7.14 -10.56 -23.76
C PRO A 47 6.60 -9.58 -22.73
N THR A 48 7.48 -9.15 -21.83
CA THR A 48 7.17 -8.19 -20.79
C THR A 48 8.24 -7.11 -20.76
N VAL A 49 7.84 -5.88 -21.08
CA VAL A 49 8.74 -4.73 -21.12
C VAL A 49 8.47 -3.84 -19.92
N GLY A 50 9.47 -3.69 -19.05
CA GLY A 50 9.44 -2.70 -17.98
C GLY A 50 9.90 -1.34 -18.51
N VAL A 51 9.18 -0.27 -18.19
CA VAL A 51 9.58 1.11 -18.53
C VAL A 51 9.61 1.95 -17.26
N LEU A 52 10.74 2.63 -17.05
CA LEU A 52 10.92 3.68 -16.06
C LEU A 52 11.00 5.03 -16.75
N ALA A 53 10.31 6.02 -16.19
CA ALA A 53 10.34 7.39 -16.65
C ALA A 53 10.44 8.38 -15.48
N TYR A 54 11.18 9.46 -15.67
CA TYR A 54 11.17 10.62 -14.78
C TYR A 54 11.56 11.89 -15.53
N ASP A 55 11.10 13.04 -15.04
CA ASP A 55 11.52 14.36 -15.53
C ASP A 55 12.67 14.90 -14.64
N PRO A 56 13.90 15.03 -15.17
CA PRO A 56 15.03 15.56 -14.40
C PRO A 56 14.90 17.02 -13.97
N SER A 57 13.97 17.79 -14.56
CA SER A 57 13.80 19.21 -14.26
C SER A 57 12.86 19.48 -13.09
N THR A 58 11.96 18.53 -12.79
CA THR A 58 10.94 18.65 -11.75
C THR A 58 11.08 17.61 -10.63
N PHE A 59 11.85 16.53 -10.84
CA PHE A 59 12.13 15.54 -9.80
C PHE A 59 13.30 15.97 -8.89
N PRO A 60 13.21 15.77 -7.55
CA PRO A 60 12.13 15.13 -6.80
C PRO A 60 11.04 16.07 -6.27
N GLU A 61 11.11 17.38 -6.52
CA GLU A 61 10.28 18.37 -5.84
C GLU A 61 8.81 18.39 -6.31
N GLN A 62 8.60 18.27 -7.62
CA GLN A 62 7.31 18.47 -8.30
C GLN A 62 6.81 17.22 -9.04
N SER A 63 7.69 16.28 -9.37
CA SER A 63 7.35 15.04 -10.07
C SER A 63 7.97 13.81 -9.41
N GLU A 64 7.57 12.63 -9.87
CA GLU A 64 8.01 11.33 -9.33
C GLU A 64 8.64 10.43 -10.39
N ILE A 65 9.38 9.41 -9.93
CA ILE A 65 9.84 8.33 -10.79
C ILE A 65 8.68 7.36 -11.01
N VAL A 66 8.24 7.21 -12.25
CA VAL A 66 7.20 6.27 -12.65
C VAL A 66 7.84 5.02 -13.21
N TRP A 67 7.40 3.85 -12.73
CA TRP A 67 7.87 2.56 -13.23
C TRP A 67 6.72 1.57 -13.34
N THR A 68 6.54 1.03 -14.54
CA THR A 68 5.47 0.08 -14.87
C THR A 68 5.99 -0.95 -15.88
N ALA A 69 5.16 -1.94 -16.19
CA ALA A 69 5.46 -2.93 -17.22
C ALA A 69 4.23 -3.18 -18.09
N GLY A 70 4.47 -3.46 -19.37
CA GLY A 70 3.49 -3.94 -20.32
C GLY A 70 3.83 -5.38 -20.72
N THR A 71 2.84 -6.26 -20.69
CA THR A 71 2.96 -7.66 -21.13
C THR A 71 1.96 -7.91 -22.25
N THR A 72 2.45 -8.37 -23.40
CA THR A 72 1.63 -8.77 -24.55
C THR A 72 2.37 -9.81 -25.39
N PRO A 73 1.69 -10.58 -26.26
CA PRO A 73 2.35 -11.54 -27.15
C PRO A 73 3.44 -10.96 -28.07
N SER A 74 3.34 -9.68 -28.44
CA SER A 74 4.34 -8.97 -29.28
C SER A 74 5.26 -8.08 -28.43
N PRO A 75 6.58 -8.09 -28.66
CA PRO A 75 7.52 -7.19 -27.98
C PRO A 75 7.19 -5.71 -28.14
N ASP A 76 6.92 -5.26 -29.37
CA ASP A 76 6.61 -3.85 -29.64
C ASP A 76 5.29 -3.42 -28.98
N LYS A 77 4.25 -4.27 -29.04
CA LYS A 77 2.99 -4.00 -28.32
C LYS A 77 3.21 -3.95 -26.80
N ALA A 78 4.12 -4.75 -26.25
CA ALA A 78 4.46 -4.75 -24.84
C ALA A 78 5.14 -3.43 -24.44
N LEU A 79 6.09 -2.94 -25.26
CA LEU A 79 6.72 -1.63 -25.10
C LEU A 79 5.70 -0.48 -25.20
N ILE A 80 4.84 -0.48 -26.22
CA ILE A 80 3.78 0.53 -26.39
C ILE A 80 2.89 0.57 -25.15
N ARG A 81 2.42 -0.60 -24.69
CA ARG A 81 1.58 -0.71 -23.49
C ARG A 81 2.30 -0.15 -22.26
N ALA A 82 3.58 -0.48 -22.06
CA ALA A 82 4.37 0.05 -20.97
C ALA A 82 4.49 1.58 -21.04
N LEU A 83 4.79 2.15 -22.22
CA LEU A 83 4.89 3.60 -22.45
C LEU A 83 3.57 4.33 -22.20
N THR A 84 2.44 3.76 -22.60
CA THR A 84 1.13 4.38 -22.35
C THR A 84 0.71 4.31 -20.88
N GLU A 85 1.07 3.22 -20.19
CA GLU A 85 0.84 3.09 -18.74
C GLU A 85 1.69 4.08 -17.94
N VAL A 86 2.92 4.37 -18.39
CA VAL A 86 3.73 5.44 -17.79
C VAL A 86 2.98 6.77 -17.85
N ALA A 87 2.44 7.13 -19.02
CA ALA A 87 1.73 8.41 -19.20
C ALA A 87 0.48 8.47 -18.32
N GLN A 88 -0.25 7.36 -18.24
CA GLN A 88 -1.43 7.25 -17.39
C GLN A 88 -1.11 7.43 -15.89
N LEU A 89 0.01 6.87 -15.42
CA LEU A 89 0.43 6.97 -14.02
C LEU A 89 1.06 8.31 -13.67
N ALA A 90 1.80 8.91 -14.61
CA ALA A 90 2.53 10.15 -14.38
C ALA A 90 1.69 11.44 -14.48
N GLY A 91 0.54 11.37 -15.16
CA GLY A 91 -0.18 12.58 -15.55
C GLY A 91 0.66 13.43 -16.51
N ASP A 92 0.97 14.66 -16.11
CA ASP A 92 1.77 15.62 -16.88
C ASP A 92 3.21 15.80 -16.40
N PHE A 93 3.65 15.09 -15.35
CA PHE A 93 4.94 15.29 -14.68
C PHE A 93 5.17 16.74 -14.16
N ASP A 94 4.12 17.55 -14.05
CA ASP A 94 4.22 19.00 -13.76
C ASP A 94 3.27 19.43 -12.62
N THR A 95 2.12 18.78 -12.49
CA THR A 95 1.19 19.10 -11.40
C THR A 95 1.51 18.31 -10.13
N LEU A 96 1.49 18.98 -8.98
CA LEU A 96 1.54 18.38 -7.61
C LEU A 96 0.43 17.32 -7.35
N SER A 97 -0.40 17.02 -8.36
CA SER A 97 -1.35 15.92 -8.46
C SER A 97 -0.63 14.58 -8.43
N ARG A 98 -0.18 14.16 -7.25
CA ARG A 98 0.28 12.77 -7.05
C ARG A 98 -0.90 11.86 -7.34
N TYR A 99 -0.81 10.97 -8.34
CA TYR A 99 -1.78 9.89 -8.45
C TYR A 99 -1.57 8.96 -7.25
N VAL A 100 -2.42 9.10 -6.22
CA VAL A 100 -2.36 8.36 -4.93
C VAL A 100 -2.94 6.94 -5.07
N ALA A 101 -3.44 6.54 -6.24
CA ALA A 101 -4.28 5.34 -6.34
C ALA A 101 -3.52 4.00 -6.41
N SER A 102 -2.21 3.95 -6.73
CA SER A 102 -1.61 2.64 -7.04
C SER A 102 -1.16 1.84 -5.82
N GLY A 103 -1.01 2.43 -4.63
CA GLY A 103 -0.48 1.73 -3.45
C GLY A 103 0.88 1.03 -3.70
N LEU A 104 1.58 1.37 -4.78
CA LEU A 104 2.85 0.76 -5.18
C LEU A 104 3.98 1.52 -4.49
N PRO A 105 5.00 0.82 -3.93
CA PRO A 105 6.20 1.47 -3.44
C PRO A 105 6.85 2.27 -4.58
N LYS A 106 6.91 3.59 -4.40
CA LYS A 106 7.52 4.54 -5.34
C LYS A 106 8.99 4.74 -4.97
N PHE A 107 9.84 4.85 -5.99
CA PHE A 107 11.26 5.13 -5.76
C PHE A 107 11.41 6.52 -5.15
N LYS A 108 12.12 6.62 -4.03
CA LYS A 108 12.36 7.90 -3.34
C LYS A 108 13.51 8.69 -3.99
N ASN A 109 14.41 7.99 -4.67
CA ASN A 109 15.57 8.55 -5.36
C ASN A 109 16.01 7.61 -6.50
N LEU A 110 16.88 8.09 -7.38
CA LEU A 110 17.40 7.30 -8.50
C LEU A 110 18.30 6.15 -8.05
N ASP A 111 18.93 6.22 -6.87
CA ASP A 111 19.77 5.13 -6.36
C ASP A 111 18.96 3.86 -6.11
N GLU A 112 17.73 3.99 -5.65
CA GLU A 112 16.82 2.84 -5.49
C GLU A 112 16.47 2.16 -6.82
N ALA A 113 16.53 2.90 -7.93
CA ALA A 113 16.18 2.45 -9.28
C ALA A 113 17.38 1.99 -10.13
N LYS A 114 18.60 1.99 -9.58
CA LYS A 114 19.83 1.64 -10.33
C LYS A 114 19.80 0.30 -11.06
N TYR A 115 19.14 -0.71 -10.48
CA TYR A 115 19.00 -2.03 -11.11
C TYR A 115 18.16 -2.02 -12.41
N ILE A 116 17.42 -0.94 -12.65
CA ILE A 116 16.66 -0.66 -13.88
C ILE A 116 17.46 0.29 -14.78
N THR A 117 17.99 1.39 -14.23
CA THR A 117 18.62 2.46 -15.01
C THR A 117 20.05 2.18 -15.45
N GLU A 118 20.74 1.23 -14.80
CA GLU A 118 22.12 0.83 -15.08
C GLU A 118 22.20 -0.70 -15.31
N PRO A 119 21.57 -1.21 -16.39
CA PRO A 119 21.61 -2.64 -16.69
C PRO A 119 23.02 -3.07 -17.11
N LYS A 120 23.39 -4.31 -16.77
CA LYS A 120 24.71 -4.88 -17.12
C LYS A 120 24.84 -5.17 -18.62
N GLU A 121 23.72 -5.46 -19.26
CA GLU A 121 23.62 -5.87 -20.66
C GLU A 121 22.50 -5.06 -21.32
N ILE A 122 22.63 -4.82 -22.62
CA ILE A 122 21.62 -4.15 -23.45
C ILE A 122 21.33 -5.06 -24.63
N MET A 123 20.05 -5.23 -24.95
CA MET A 123 19.55 -6.03 -26.07
C MET A 123 18.60 -5.21 -26.96
N ASN A 124 18.30 -5.73 -28.14
CA ASN A 124 17.27 -5.15 -29.01
C ASN A 124 15.89 -5.66 -28.59
N ILE A 125 14.85 -4.89 -28.88
CA ILE A 125 13.47 -5.31 -28.58
C ILE A 125 13.07 -6.56 -29.36
N GLY A 126 13.60 -6.73 -30.57
CA GLY A 126 13.35 -7.91 -31.41
C GLY A 126 14.04 -9.19 -30.92
N ASP A 127 14.90 -9.09 -29.89
CA ASP A 127 15.51 -10.27 -29.26
C ASP A 127 14.57 -10.93 -28.24
N LEU A 128 13.48 -10.24 -27.83
CA LEU A 128 12.43 -10.83 -26.98
C LEU A 128 11.64 -11.89 -27.78
N PRO A 129 11.04 -12.89 -27.12
CA PRO A 129 10.12 -13.82 -27.77
C PRO A 129 9.03 -13.07 -28.54
N ASP A 130 8.53 -13.62 -29.64
CA ASP A 130 7.34 -13.09 -30.30
C ASP A 130 6.31 -14.21 -30.40
N LEU A 131 5.24 -14.07 -29.64
CA LEU A 131 4.12 -15.00 -29.58
C LEU A 131 2.92 -14.48 -30.38
N SER A 132 3.07 -13.34 -31.05
CA SER A 132 1.97 -12.69 -31.76
C SER A 132 1.58 -13.40 -33.04
N ASP A 133 0.31 -13.28 -33.38
CA ASP A 133 -0.31 -13.86 -34.57
C ASP A 133 -1.51 -12.98 -34.96
N GLU A 134 -1.91 -12.99 -36.23
CA GLU A 134 -3.12 -12.27 -36.68
C GLU A 134 -4.40 -12.88 -36.09
N ASN A 135 -4.34 -14.15 -35.69
CA ASN A 135 -5.42 -14.86 -35.03
C ASN A 135 -5.21 -14.89 -33.51
N ILE A 136 -6.07 -14.16 -32.79
CA ILE A 136 -6.05 -14.09 -31.32
C ILE A 136 -6.08 -15.47 -30.64
N ARG A 137 -6.72 -16.48 -31.26
CA ARG A 137 -6.72 -17.83 -30.72
C ARG A 137 -5.30 -18.42 -30.69
N ILE A 138 -4.52 -18.20 -31.74
CA ILE A 138 -3.14 -18.69 -31.84
C ILE A 138 -2.27 -17.92 -30.84
N GLU A 139 -2.45 -16.60 -30.69
CA GLU A 139 -1.76 -15.82 -29.64
C GLU A 139 -2.01 -16.39 -28.23
N ILE A 140 -3.25 -16.78 -27.93
CA ILE A 140 -3.62 -17.39 -26.65
C ILE A 140 -2.96 -18.78 -26.52
N GLU A 141 -3.05 -19.63 -27.54
CA GLU A 141 -2.43 -20.97 -27.54
C GLU A 141 -0.91 -20.88 -27.35
N ASN A 142 -0.24 -19.92 -27.98
CA ASN A 142 1.20 -19.65 -27.79
C ASN A 142 1.53 -19.22 -26.35
N CYS A 143 0.72 -18.33 -25.76
CA CYS A 143 0.88 -17.93 -24.35
C CYS A 143 0.69 -19.11 -23.39
N LEU A 144 -0.32 -19.96 -23.63
CA LEU A 144 -0.57 -21.16 -22.83
C LEU A 144 0.60 -22.15 -22.94
N GLU A 145 1.16 -22.33 -24.14
CA GLU A 145 2.33 -23.17 -24.33
C GLU A 145 3.54 -22.61 -23.56
N ALA A 146 3.78 -21.30 -23.62
CA ALA A 146 4.87 -20.65 -22.89
C ALA A 146 4.76 -20.87 -21.36
N LEU A 147 3.56 -20.67 -20.79
CA LEU A 147 3.31 -20.92 -19.37
C LEU A 147 3.42 -22.39 -18.98
N SER A 148 3.02 -23.30 -19.87
CA SER A 148 3.13 -24.75 -19.62
C SER A 148 4.58 -25.22 -19.47
N ARG A 149 5.54 -24.55 -20.13
CA ARG A 149 6.98 -24.88 -20.04
C ARG A 149 7.60 -24.56 -18.67
N VAL A 150 6.92 -23.73 -17.87
CA VAL A 150 7.30 -23.39 -16.49
C VAL A 150 6.31 -23.94 -15.46
N ASP A 151 5.58 -25.00 -15.83
CA ASP A 151 4.62 -25.70 -14.98
C ASP A 151 3.52 -24.80 -14.38
N LEU A 152 3.13 -23.74 -15.10
CA LEU A 152 2.02 -22.85 -14.72
C LEU A 152 0.73 -23.26 -15.43
N GLU A 153 -0.23 -23.77 -14.65
CA GLU A 153 -1.58 -24.07 -15.13
C GLU A 153 -2.44 -22.80 -15.20
N VAL A 154 -3.31 -22.72 -16.22
CA VAL A 154 -4.20 -21.59 -16.44
C VAL A 154 -5.66 -22.05 -16.31
N PHE A 155 -6.39 -21.43 -15.39
CA PHE A 155 -7.82 -21.64 -15.21
C PHE A 155 -8.59 -20.41 -15.66
N GLU A 156 -9.66 -20.62 -16.42
CA GLU A 156 -10.56 -19.55 -16.83
C GLU A 156 -11.94 -19.71 -16.19
N ILE A 157 -12.43 -18.63 -15.60
CA ILE A 157 -13.79 -18.56 -15.05
C ILE A 157 -14.58 -17.59 -15.91
N ASN A 158 -15.50 -18.13 -16.72
CA ASN A 158 -16.42 -17.32 -17.50
C ASN A 158 -17.44 -16.64 -16.56
N VAL A 159 -17.46 -15.31 -16.59
CA VAL A 159 -18.39 -14.45 -15.83
C VAL A 159 -19.27 -13.60 -16.74
N THR A 160 -19.38 -13.98 -18.01
CA THR A 160 -20.21 -13.29 -19.01
C THR A 160 -21.66 -13.27 -18.55
N HIS A 161 -22.21 -12.07 -18.37
CA HIS A 161 -23.63 -11.92 -18.10
C HIS A 161 -24.44 -12.18 -19.39
N PRO A 162 -25.41 -13.13 -19.40
CA PRO A 162 -26.11 -13.52 -20.63
C PRO A 162 -26.82 -12.37 -21.34
N GLY A 163 -27.32 -11.39 -20.59
CA GLY A 163 -28.00 -10.21 -21.14
C GLY A 163 -27.08 -9.12 -21.68
N LEU A 164 -25.77 -9.15 -21.39
CA LEU A 164 -24.82 -8.13 -21.86
C LEU A 164 -24.20 -8.51 -23.21
N GLY A 165 -24.03 -9.81 -23.48
CA GLY A 165 -23.39 -10.28 -24.72
C GLY A 165 -21.92 -9.88 -24.86
N ILE A 166 -21.28 -9.41 -23.79
CA ILE A 166 -19.87 -9.01 -23.75
C ILE A 166 -19.09 -10.11 -23.03
N PRO A 167 -18.16 -10.82 -23.70
CA PRO A 167 -17.32 -11.82 -23.05
C PRO A 167 -16.55 -11.22 -21.88
N ALA A 168 -16.70 -11.84 -20.70
CA ALA A 168 -15.97 -11.48 -19.50
C ALA A 168 -15.54 -12.76 -18.77
N PHE A 169 -14.29 -12.81 -18.33
CA PHE A 169 -13.73 -13.95 -17.62
C PHE A 169 -12.64 -13.51 -16.63
N TYR A 170 -12.41 -14.33 -15.62
CA TYR A 170 -11.23 -14.24 -14.77
C TYR A 170 -10.24 -15.33 -15.16
N THR A 171 -8.97 -14.96 -15.30
CA THR A 171 -7.86 -15.90 -15.48
C THR A 171 -7.15 -16.09 -14.14
N ILE A 172 -6.99 -17.34 -13.72
CA ILE A 172 -6.30 -17.72 -12.49
C ILE A 172 -5.11 -18.60 -12.88
N ILE A 173 -3.91 -18.19 -12.45
CA ILE A 173 -2.67 -18.91 -12.70
C ILE A 173 -2.02 -19.19 -11.34
N PRO A 174 -2.26 -20.36 -10.71
CA PRO A 174 -1.64 -20.70 -9.43
C PRO A 174 -0.12 -20.65 -9.54
N GLY A 175 0.52 -19.93 -8.61
CA GLY A 175 1.97 -19.68 -8.65
C GLY A 175 2.35 -18.33 -9.25
N ALA A 176 1.48 -17.71 -10.06
CA ALA A 176 1.67 -16.31 -10.46
C ALA A 176 1.36 -15.38 -9.28
N HIS A 177 2.31 -14.52 -8.93
CA HIS A 177 2.11 -13.52 -7.89
C HIS A 177 1.43 -12.27 -8.46
N PHE A 178 0.37 -11.80 -7.81
CA PHE A 178 -0.20 -10.49 -8.13
C PHE A 178 0.84 -9.38 -7.92
N ARG A 179 0.87 -8.43 -8.86
CA ARG A 179 1.69 -7.21 -8.82
C ARG A 179 1.33 -6.31 -7.62
N GLU A 180 0.11 -6.43 -7.11
CA GLU A 180 -0.41 -5.65 -5.99
C GLU A 180 -0.50 -6.49 -4.70
N ARG A 181 0.06 -5.90 -3.63
CA ARG A 181 -0.15 -6.17 -2.21
C ARG A 181 0.77 -7.22 -1.56
N ALA A 182 0.95 -6.97 -0.26
CA ALA A 182 2.05 -7.30 0.63
C ALA A 182 2.73 -8.66 0.40
N VAL A 183 4.03 -8.70 0.66
CA VAL A 183 4.74 -9.95 0.95
C VAL A 183 3.90 -10.72 1.98
N GLY A 184 3.47 -11.95 1.67
CA GLY A 184 2.68 -12.78 2.60
C GLY A 184 1.17 -12.81 2.39
N THR A 185 0.59 -12.06 1.45
CA THR A 185 -0.85 -12.19 1.14
C THR A 185 -1.17 -13.56 0.52
N SER A 186 -2.22 -14.20 1.00
CA SER A 186 -2.71 -15.49 0.49
C SER A 186 -4.23 -15.49 0.39
N VAL A 187 -4.80 -16.43 -0.38
CA VAL A 187 -6.26 -16.66 -0.41
C VAL A 187 -6.80 -16.80 1.01
N GLY A 188 -6.11 -17.55 1.87
CA GLY A 188 -6.51 -17.72 3.27
C GLY A 188 -6.53 -16.42 4.07
N MET A 189 -5.61 -15.49 3.82
CA MET A 189 -5.61 -14.17 4.48
C MET A 189 -6.82 -13.33 4.06
N PHE A 190 -7.11 -13.28 2.76
CA PHE A 190 -8.30 -12.57 2.26
C PHE A 190 -9.60 -13.19 2.75
N THR A 191 -9.67 -14.52 2.79
CA THR A 191 -10.81 -15.24 3.38
C THR A 191 -10.99 -14.86 4.85
N ALA A 192 -9.93 -14.89 5.66
CA ALA A 192 -9.99 -14.51 7.07
C ALA A 192 -10.43 -13.05 7.26
N LYS A 193 -9.90 -12.14 6.43
CA LYS A 193 -10.31 -10.73 6.42
C LYS A 193 -11.80 -10.56 6.16
N LEU A 194 -12.29 -11.14 5.05
CA LEU A 194 -13.70 -11.04 4.66
C LEU A 194 -14.63 -11.64 5.72
N ILE A 195 -14.23 -12.75 6.34
CA ILE A 195 -14.96 -13.33 7.46
C ILE A 195 -15.01 -12.33 8.64
N SER A 196 -13.89 -11.69 8.98
CA SER A 196 -13.81 -10.75 10.10
C SER A 196 -14.64 -9.47 9.90
N GLU A 197 -14.86 -9.07 8.65
CA GLU A 197 -15.68 -7.91 8.28
C GLU A 197 -17.18 -8.23 8.29
N TRP A 198 -17.55 -9.52 8.34
CA TRP A 198 -18.95 -9.94 8.35
C TRP A 198 -19.73 -9.35 9.54
N PRO A 199 -21.01 -8.94 9.37
CA PRO A 199 -21.78 -8.32 10.44
C PRO A 199 -22.01 -9.22 11.66
N ASP A 200 -22.26 -10.51 11.43
CA ASP A 200 -22.40 -11.49 12.52
C ASP A 200 -21.01 -11.89 13.05
N LYS A 201 -20.58 -11.23 14.12
CA LYS A 201 -19.29 -11.49 14.76
C LYS A 201 -19.20 -12.86 15.42
N GLN A 202 -20.32 -13.43 15.86
CA GLN A 202 -20.30 -14.76 16.46
C GLN A 202 -20.07 -15.83 15.38
N TRP A 203 -20.71 -15.68 14.21
CA TRP A 203 -20.42 -16.50 13.05
C TRP A 203 -18.98 -16.32 12.57
N ALA A 204 -18.50 -15.07 12.49
CA ALA A 204 -17.13 -14.76 12.06
C ALA A 204 -16.08 -15.44 12.95
N ILE A 205 -16.24 -15.33 14.28
CA ILE A 205 -15.37 -16.02 15.25
C ILE A 205 -15.44 -17.53 15.05
N SER A 206 -16.63 -18.11 14.88
CA SER A 206 -16.78 -19.56 14.67
C SER A 206 -16.04 -20.04 13.40
N MET A 207 -16.08 -19.25 12.33
CA MET A 207 -15.38 -19.56 11.09
C MET A 207 -13.88 -19.36 11.19
N LEU A 208 -13.43 -18.31 11.86
CA LEU A 208 -11.99 -18.09 12.09
C LEU A 208 -11.41 -19.14 13.05
N GLU A 209 -12.17 -19.63 14.04
CA GLU A 209 -11.79 -20.77 14.88
C GLU A 209 -11.67 -22.06 14.06
N TRP A 210 -12.61 -22.30 13.15
CA TRP A 210 -12.50 -23.40 12.20
C TRP A 210 -11.25 -23.28 11.32
N MET A 211 -10.98 -22.08 10.76
CA MET A 211 -9.76 -21.81 9.99
C MET A 211 -8.50 -22.02 10.83
N LYS A 212 -8.49 -21.57 12.09
CA LYS A 212 -7.36 -21.74 13.02
C LYS A 212 -7.04 -23.21 13.20
N ASN A 213 -8.04 -24.08 13.32
CA ASN A 213 -7.83 -25.53 13.42
C ASN A 213 -7.28 -26.14 12.11
N LEU A 214 -7.66 -25.59 10.96
CA LEU A 214 -7.19 -26.08 9.65
C LEU A 214 -5.78 -25.61 9.30
N ILE A 215 -5.43 -24.36 9.65
CA ILE A 215 -4.17 -23.70 9.30
C ILE A 215 -3.56 -22.95 10.52
N PRO A 216 -3.20 -23.66 11.61
CA PRO A 216 -2.85 -23.05 12.90
C PRO A 216 -1.56 -22.23 12.91
N LYS A 217 -0.70 -22.38 11.90
CA LYS A 217 0.57 -21.64 11.80
C LYS A 217 0.45 -20.32 11.03
N ARG A 218 -0.77 -19.87 10.72
CA ARG A 218 -1.01 -18.65 9.94
C ARG A 218 -1.38 -17.51 10.88
N TYR A 219 -0.43 -16.60 11.13
CA TYR A 219 -0.60 -15.45 12.04
C TYR A 219 -1.89 -14.66 11.76
N TYR A 220 -2.23 -14.43 10.48
CA TYR A 220 -3.38 -13.62 10.10
C TYR A 220 -4.70 -14.18 10.64
N VAL A 221 -4.83 -15.49 10.86
CA VAL A 221 -6.04 -16.08 11.43
C VAL A 221 -6.20 -15.65 12.88
N HIS A 222 -5.11 -15.68 13.66
CA HIS A 222 -5.08 -15.22 15.04
C HIS A 222 -5.30 -13.70 15.09
N PHE A 223 -4.68 -12.93 14.21
CA PHE A 223 -4.93 -11.49 14.09
C PHE A 223 -6.42 -11.18 13.89
N TYR A 224 -7.08 -11.83 12.92
CA TYR A 224 -8.50 -11.59 12.65
C TYR A 224 -9.42 -12.12 13.75
N LEU A 225 -9.04 -13.16 14.49
CA LEU A 225 -9.72 -13.55 15.74
C LEU A 225 -9.62 -12.44 16.78
N GLY A 226 -8.42 -11.90 16.99
CA GLY A 226 -8.17 -10.77 17.90
C GLY A 226 -9.01 -9.54 17.51
N PHE A 227 -9.06 -9.22 16.22
CA PHE A 227 -9.89 -8.15 15.68
C PHE A 227 -11.39 -8.37 15.95
N CYS A 228 -11.91 -9.58 15.73
CA CYS A 228 -13.30 -9.89 16.03
C CYS A 228 -13.59 -9.75 17.53
N HIS A 229 -12.72 -10.26 18.40
CA HIS A 229 -12.85 -10.13 19.85
C HIS A 229 -12.81 -8.67 20.33
N LEU A 230 -11.93 -7.86 19.73
CA LEU A 230 -11.86 -6.42 19.95
C LEU A 230 -13.20 -5.75 19.61
N SER A 231 -13.78 -6.09 18.45
CA SER A 231 -15.05 -5.51 17.99
C SER A 231 -16.27 -5.83 18.87
N ILE A 232 -16.23 -6.92 19.63
CA ILE A 232 -17.30 -7.32 20.56
C ILE A 232 -16.99 -6.98 22.02
N GLY A 233 -15.95 -6.16 22.28
CA GLY A 233 -15.59 -5.71 23.62
C GLY A 233 -14.87 -6.74 24.50
N LYS A 234 -14.43 -7.87 23.92
CA LYS A 234 -13.65 -8.89 24.62
C LYS A 234 -12.15 -8.59 24.51
N TYR A 235 -11.73 -7.51 25.17
CA TYR A 235 -10.41 -6.93 24.99
C TYR A 235 -9.27 -7.84 25.47
N SER A 236 -9.44 -8.55 26.59
CA SER A 236 -8.41 -9.46 27.11
C SER A 236 -8.16 -10.64 26.17
N GLU A 237 -9.23 -11.19 25.58
CA GLU A 237 -9.12 -12.23 24.55
C GLU A 237 -8.51 -11.68 23.25
N ALA A 238 -8.83 -10.44 22.88
CA ALA A 238 -8.22 -9.79 21.72
C ALA A 238 -6.69 -9.68 21.88
N VAL A 239 -6.22 -9.21 23.05
CA VAL A 239 -4.78 -9.14 23.38
C VAL A 239 -4.12 -10.51 23.25
N LYS A 240 -4.72 -11.56 23.81
CA LYS A 240 -4.19 -12.93 23.71
C LYS A 240 -4.02 -13.37 22.26
N PHE A 241 -5.02 -13.13 21.41
CA PHE A 241 -4.94 -13.49 20.00
C PHE A 241 -3.91 -12.67 19.22
N PHE A 242 -3.71 -11.39 19.56
CA PHE A 242 -2.63 -10.59 18.99
C PHE A 242 -1.24 -11.09 19.41
N GLU A 243 -1.06 -11.48 20.67
CA GLU A 243 0.17 -12.12 21.16
C GLU A 243 0.45 -13.45 20.43
N GLU A 244 -0.57 -14.30 20.26
CA GLU A 244 -0.47 -15.52 19.45
C GLU A 244 -0.12 -15.22 17.99
N SER A 245 -0.70 -14.16 17.40
CA SER A 245 -0.37 -13.73 16.04
C SER A 245 1.10 -13.32 15.92
N LEU A 246 1.64 -12.55 16.87
CA LEU A 246 3.05 -12.14 16.88
C LEU A 246 4.00 -13.33 17.01
N ALA A 247 3.60 -14.38 17.73
CA ALA A 247 4.38 -15.60 17.89
C ALA A 247 4.47 -16.47 16.62
N LEU A 248 3.71 -16.14 15.57
CA LEU A 248 3.62 -16.90 14.31
C LEU A 248 4.32 -16.22 13.13
N GLU A 249 5.40 -15.48 13.43
CA GLU A 249 6.28 -14.84 12.45
C GLU A 249 5.54 -14.01 11.37
N PRO A 250 4.80 -12.96 11.77
CA PRO A 250 4.17 -12.06 10.80
C PRO A 250 5.18 -11.33 9.93
N THR A 251 4.71 -10.79 8.82
CA THR A 251 5.52 -9.93 7.96
C THR A 251 5.83 -8.62 8.69
N GLN A 252 6.95 -7.97 8.36
CA GLN A 252 7.34 -6.70 9.00
C GLN A 252 6.23 -5.64 8.90
N GLU A 253 5.57 -5.55 7.74
CA GLU A 253 4.45 -4.63 7.51
C GLU A 253 3.24 -4.92 8.43
N ASP A 254 2.94 -6.19 8.70
CA ASP A 254 1.80 -6.57 9.54
C ASP A 254 2.11 -6.47 11.04
N ILE A 255 3.37 -6.63 11.46
CA ILE A 255 3.75 -6.54 12.88
C ILE A 255 3.34 -5.18 13.48
N ALA A 256 3.60 -4.08 12.77
CA ALA A 256 3.20 -2.74 13.24
C ALA A 256 1.68 -2.63 13.44
N SER A 257 0.90 -3.20 12.52
CA SER A 257 -0.56 -3.22 12.62
C SER A 257 -1.04 -4.09 13.79
N ILE A 258 -0.44 -5.26 14.01
CA ILE A 258 -0.78 -6.13 15.15
C ILE A 258 -0.54 -5.40 16.47
N TYR A 259 0.61 -4.74 16.63
CA TYR A 259 0.91 -3.93 17.82
C TYR A 259 -0.05 -2.75 18.00
N SER A 260 -0.42 -2.05 16.92
CA SER A 260 -1.41 -0.96 16.98
C SER A 260 -2.76 -1.47 17.52
N TYR A 261 -3.30 -2.56 16.96
CA TYR A 261 -4.57 -3.16 17.43
C TYR A 261 -4.47 -3.72 18.85
N MET A 262 -3.34 -4.31 19.24
CA MET A 262 -3.08 -4.73 20.62
C MET A 262 -3.04 -3.52 21.57
N GLY A 263 -2.45 -2.40 21.14
CA GLY A 263 -2.46 -1.12 21.85
C GLY A 263 -3.87 -0.58 22.05
N VAL A 264 -4.74 -0.67 21.04
CA VAL A 264 -6.18 -0.33 21.18
C VAL A 264 -6.82 -1.19 22.26
N ALA A 265 -6.65 -2.51 22.21
CA ALA A 265 -7.25 -3.43 23.19
C ALA A 265 -6.76 -3.14 24.61
N LEU A 266 -5.45 -2.92 24.81
CA LEU A 266 -4.87 -2.56 26.12
C LEU A 266 -5.35 -1.21 26.62
N LYS A 267 -5.51 -0.22 25.73
CA LYS A 267 -6.10 1.09 26.05
C LYS A 267 -7.54 0.94 26.53
N GLU A 268 -8.35 0.09 25.90
CA GLU A 268 -9.73 -0.18 26.33
C GLU A 268 -9.79 -0.94 27.67
N ILE A 269 -8.80 -1.78 27.99
CA ILE A 269 -8.65 -2.40 29.32
C ILE A 269 -8.24 -1.37 30.39
N GLY A 270 -7.61 -0.26 29.98
CA GLY A 270 -7.04 0.76 30.87
C GLY A 270 -5.58 0.48 31.26
N GLU A 271 -4.92 -0.50 30.65
CA GLU A 271 -3.50 -0.81 30.83
C GLU A 271 -2.61 0.14 30.01
N PHE A 272 -2.72 1.46 30.27
CA PHE A 272 -2.09 2.50 29.44
C PHE A 272 -0.57 2.37 29.30
N ARG A 273 0.14 1.93 30.35
CA ARG A 273 1.60 1.72 30.26
C ARG A 273 1.96 0.56 29.34
N ARG A 274 1.25 -0.55 29.42
CA ARG A 274 1.47 -1.71 28.55
C ARG A 274 1.04 -1.40 27.11
N ALA A 275 -0.02 -0.60 26.92
CA ALA A 275 -0.37 -0.05 25.61
C ALA A 275 0.79 0.76 25.01
N LEU A 276 1.43 1.64 25.80
CA LEU A 276 2.60 2.39 25.33
C LEU A 276 3.77 1.46 24.95
N GLU A 277 4.08 0.46 25.76
CA GLU A 277 5.16 -0.51 25.45
C GLU A 277 4.96 -1.19 24.09
N VAL A 278 3.73 -1.62 23.77
CA VAL A 278 3.45 -2.24 22.47
C VAL A 278 3.40 -1.24 21.32
N LEU A 279 2.91 -0.01 21.57
CA LEU A 279 2.86 1.05 20.57
C LEU A 279 4.26 1.57 20.22
N GLU A 280 5.20 1.57 21.17
CA GLU A 280 6.61 1.86 20.92
C GLU A 280 7.24 0.81 19.98
N GLN A 281 6.81 -0.47 20.06
CA GLN A 281 7.23 -1.48 19.08
C GLN A 281 6.64 -1.19 17.69
N ALA A 282 5.38 -0.74 17.60
CA ALA A 282 4.78 -0.34 16.34
C ALA A 282 5.52 0.85 15.70
N GLU A 283 5.84 1.88 16.49
CA GLU A 283 6.59 3.07 16.06
C GLU A 283 7.97 2.70 15.50
N GLN A 284 8.69 1.78 16.15
CA GLN A 284 10.02 1.36 15.70
C GLN A 284 10.01 0.69 14.33
N ILE A 285 8.88 0.09 13.95
CA ILE A 285 8.71 -0.62 12.67
C ILE A 285 8.19 0.33 11.58
N ASP A 286 7.21 1.17 11.92
CA ASP A 286 6.63 2.15 11.00
C ASP A 286 6.41 3.49 11.72
N SER A 287 7.35 4.40 11.52
CA SER A 287 7.37 5.73 12.15
C SER A 287 6.40 6.73 11.52
N ASP A 288 5.69 6.36 10.46
CA ASP A 288 4.78 7.27 9.74
C ASP A 288 3.29 6.98 10.08
N ARG A 289 3.03 6.11 11.08
CA ARG A 289 1.69 5.70 11.52
C ARG A 289 1.04 6.73 12.47
N THR A 290 0.15 7.55 11.91
CA THR A 290 -0.59 8.56 12.69
C THR A 290 -1.52 7.95 13.74
N ASP A 291 -2.09 6.77 13.50
CA ASP A 291 -2.93 6.06 14.47
C ASP A 291 -2.15 5.62 15.71
N VAL A 292 -0.90 5.19 15.55
CA VAL A 292 -0.01 4.79 16.65
C VAL A 292 0.27 5.99 17.55
N TYR A 293 0.67 7.13 16.97
CA TYR A 293 0.92 8.35 17.73
C TYR A 293 -0.34 8.90 18.42
N ASN A 294 -1.50 8.82 17.78
CA ASN A 294 -2.76 9.21 18.42
C ASN A 294 -3.11 8.33 19.62
N LEU A 295 -2.89 7.02 19.53
CA LEU A 295 -3.08 6.10 20.65
C LEU A 295 -2.07 6.37 21.77
N MET A 296 -0.80 6.61 21.44
CA MET A 296 0.23 6.98 22.43
C MET A 296 -0.13 8.29 23.13
N GLY A 297 -0.53 9.31 22.37
CA GLY A 297 -0.95 10.62 22.89
C GLY A 297 -2.12 10.49 23.85
N TYR A 298 -3.12 9.68 23.51
CA TYR A 298 -4.23 9.37 24.41
C TYR A 298 -3.75 8.67 25.69
N CYS A 299 -2.88 7.66 25.58
CA CYS A 299 -2.37 6.93 26.74
C CYS A 299 -1.56 7.83 27.68
N TYR A 300 -0.68 8.68 27.14
CA TYR A 300 0.07 9.66 27.93
C TYR A 300 -0.86 10.69 28.59
N PHE A 301 -1.89 11.18 27.89
CA PHE A 301 -2.90 12.06 28.49
C PHE A 301 -3.60 11.40 29.68
N LYS A 302 -3.99 10.12 29.56
CA LYS A 302 -4.60 9.36 30.66
C LYS A 302 -3.66 9.12 31.83
N LEU A 303 -2.36 9.01 31.57
CA LEU A 303 -1.31 8.92 32.59
C LEU A 303 -0.91 10.29 33.16
N LYS A 304 -1.50 11.39 32.69
CA LYS A 304 -1.17 12.78 33.05
C LYS A 304 0.26 13.18 32.66
N GLU A 305 0.83 12.52 31.66
CA GLU A 305 2.14 12.84 31.08
C GLU A 305 1.93 13.76 29.86
N TYR A 306 1.37 14.95 30.11
CA TYR A 306 0.78 15.81 29.08
C TYR A 306 1.79 16.32 28.03
N GLU A 307 3.03 16.61 28.42
CA GLU A 307 4.09 17.04 27.49
C GLU A 307 4.43 15.93 26.48
N LYS A 308 4.45 14.67 26.92
CA LYS A 308 4.67 13.52 26.01
C LYS A 308 3.48 13.31 25.08
N ALA A 309 2.26 13.52 25.59
CA ALA A 309 1.06 13.47 24.77
C ALA A 309 1.08 14.53 23.67
N ILE A 310 1.46 15.78 24.00
CA ILE A 310 1.66 16.86 23.02
C ILE A 310 2.66 16.45 21.95
N ALA A 311 3.83 15.93 22.34
CA ALA A 311 4.84 15.50 21.38
C ALA A 311 4.33 14.41 20.41
N CYS A 312 3.47 13.51 20.88
CA CYS A 312 2.85 12.50 20.01
C CYS A 312 1.88 13.14 19.00
N PHE A 313 1.00 14.03 19.44
CA PHE A 313 0.08 14.73 18.54
C PHE A 313 0.81 15.66 17.55
N GLU A 314 1.92 16.30 17.97
CA GLU A 314 2.78 17.08 17.08
C GLU A 314 3.41 16.21 15.98
N LYS A 315 3.83 14.98 16.28
CA LYS A 315 4.26 14.02 15.24
C LYS A 315 3.15 13.72 14.25
N VAL A 316 1.90 13.58 14.70
CA VAL A 316 0.76 13.42 13.79
C VAL A 316 0.59 14.63 12.89
N LEU A 317 0.76 15.84 13.41
CA LEU A 317 0.68 17.07 12.61
C LEU A 317 1.84 17.25 11.62
N LEU A 318 3.01 16.67 11.87
CA LEU A 318 4.09 16.61 10.88
C LEU A 318 3.71 15.76 9.66
N ILE A 319 2.93 14.70 9.88
CA ILE A 319 2.49 13.76 8.83
C ILE A 319 1.19 14.24 8.17
N ASN A 320 0.24 14.74 8.97
CA ASN A 320 -1.05 15.28 8.55
C ASN A 320 -1.29 16.67 9.18
N PRO A 321 -0.80 17.75 8.55
CA PRO A 321 -0.91 19.11 9.09
C PRO A 321 -2.34 19.64 9.25
N THR A 322 -3.32 18.96 8.64
CA THR A 322 -4.74 19.35 8.65
C THR A 322 -5.59 18.58 9.66
N SER A 323 -4.98 17.82 10.57
CA SER A 323 -5.73 17.06 11.58
C SER A 323 -6.30 17.96 12.68
N ALA A 324 -7.54 18.44 12.47
CA ALA A 324 -8.25 19.31 13.41
C ALA A 324 -8.39 18.69 14.81
N ILE A 325 -8.66 17.38 14.87
CA ILE A 325 -8.80 16.64 16.14
C ILE A 325 -7.52 16.65 16.97
N ASP A 326 -6.35 16.60 16.31
CA ASP A 326 -5.06 16.54 17.01
C ASP A 326 -4.63 17.92 17.52
N TYR A 327 -4.97 19.00 16.82
CA TYR A 327 -4.89 20.35 17.40
C TYR A 327 -5.78 20.47 18.65
N ALA A 328 -7.00 19.95 18.63
CA ALA A 328 -7.89 19.98 19.80
C ALA A 328 -7.35 19.13 20.96
N ASN A 329 -6.70 18.00 20.66
CA ASN A 329 -6.04 17.15 21.66
C ASN A 329 -4.84 17.88 22.29
N ILE A 330 -4.01 18.56 21.49
CA ILE A 330 -2.92 19.42 22.00
C ILE A 330 -3.46 20.52 22.91
N GLY A 331 -4.52 21.22 22.48
CA GLY A 331 -5.19 22.23 23.31
C GLY A 331 -5.68 21.69 24.65
N SER A 332 -6.20 20.46 24.65
CA SER A 332 -6.63 19.77 25.88
C SER A 332 -5.46 19.44 26.81
N ASN A 333 -4.30 19.08 26.29
CA ASN A 333 -3.10 18.86 27.11
C ASN A 333 -2.58 20.17 27.70
N TYR A 334 -2.49 21.25 26.92
CA TYR A 334 -2.09 22.56 27.44
C TYR A 334 -3.04 23.09 28.51
N ARG A 335 -4.35 22.81 28.38
CA ARG A 335 -5.33 23.14 29.41
C ARG A 335 -5.02 22.43 30.73
N GLU A 336 -4.72 21.13 30.70
CA GLU A 336 -4.37 20.38 31.91
C GLU A 336 -3.03 20.82 32.52
N LEU A 337 -2.09 21.31 31.70
CA LEU A 337 -0.86 21.95 32.14
C LEU A 337 -1.05 23.36 32.71
N GLY A 338 -2.26 23.93 32.63
CA GLY A 338 -2.56 25.29 33.06
C GLY A 338 -2.06 26.38 32.10
N ASN A 339 -1.56 26.02 30.91
CA ASN A 339 -1.18 26.98 29.88
C ASN A 339 -2.42 27.36 29.06
N VAL A 340 -3.21 28.28 29.61
CA VAL A 340 -4.50 28.71 29.07
C VAL A 340 -4.36 29.35 27.69
N ASP A 341 -3.34 30.18 27.46
CA ASP A 341 -3.13 30.88 26.19
C ASP A 341 -2.85 29.88 25.06
N ALA A 342 -1.98 28.91 25.29
CA ALA A 342 -1.71 27.85 24.32
C ALA A 342 -2.95 26.98 24.07
N ALA A 343 -3.71 26.63 25.12
CA ALA A 343 -4.94 25.86 24.97
C ALA A 343 -5.97 26.58 24.08
N ILE A 344 -6.20 27.88 24.32
CA ILE A 344 -7.10 28.71 23.51
C ILE A 344 -6.63 28.77 22.05
N HIS A 345 -5.33 28.99 21.82
CA HIS A 345 -4.76 29.05 20.48
C HIS A 345 -5.02 27.76 19.70
N TYR A 346 -4.70 26.61 20.29
CA TYR A 346 -4.87 25.31 19.64
C TYR A 346 -6.34 24.92 19.43
N TYR A 347 -7.23 25.24 20.37
CA TYR A 347 -8.66 25.04 20.15
C TYR A 347 -9.23 25.92 19.02
N ARG A 348 -8.74 27.15 18.86
CA ARG A 348 -9.15 28.01 17.73
C ARG A 348 -8.73 27.41 16.39
N ILE A 349 -7.47 26.99 16.27
CA ILE A 349 -6.98 26.30 15.04
C ILE A 349 -7.84 25.08 14.74
N ALA A 350 -8.12 24.25 15.74
CA ALA A 350 -8.95 23.06 15.58
C ALA A 350 -10.35 23.41 15.04
N LEU A 351 -11.00 24.44 15.58
CA LEU A 351 -12.34 24.86 15.18
C LEU A 351 -12.39 25.66 13.87
N GLU A 352 -11.29 26.28 13.46
CA GLU A 352 -11.12 26.86 12.13
C GLU A 352 -11.06 25.77 11.07
N LEU A 353 -10.40 24.65 11.36
CA LEU A 353 -10.31 23.49 10.46
C LEU A 353 -11.57 22.63 10.48
N ASP A 354 -12.15 22.38 11.66
CA ASP A 354 -13.39 21.64 11.83
C ASP A 354 -14.25 22.23 12.98
N PRO A 355 -15.30 22.99 12.65
CA PRO A 355 -16.16 23.63 13.64
C PRO A 355 -17.09 22.64 14.37
N THR A 356 -17.10 21.35 13.99
CA THR A 356 -17.97 20.32 14.58
C THR A 356 -17.36 19.63 15.81
N ILE A 357 -16.12 19.96 16.17
CA ILE A 357 -15.42 19.38 17.33
C ILE A 357 -16.00 19.96 18.64
N GLU A 358 -17.07 19.34 19.13
CA GLU A 358 -17.86 19.85 20.26
C GLU A 358 -17.05 20.05 21.55
N PHE A 359 -16.11 19.14 21.85
CA PHE A 359 -15.29 19.29 23.05
C PHE A 359 -14.30 20.45 22.94
N ALA A 360 -13.77 20.75 21.74
CA ALA A 360 -12.89 21.89 21.54
C ALA A 360 -13.68 23.19 21.77
N LYS A 361 -14.89 23.28 21.20
CA LYS A 361 -15.81 24.40 21.39
C LYS A 361 -16.16 24.61 22.86
N THR A 362 -16.63 23.56 23.54
CA THR A 362 -17.01 23.63 24.96
C THR A 362 -15.84 24.08 25.84
N ASN A 363 -14.63 23.56 25.59
CA ASN A 363 -13.46 23.94 26.37
C ASN A 363 -12.98 25.36 26.06
N LEU A 364 -13.03 25.79 24.80
CA LEU A 364 -12.71 27.15 24.42
C LEU A 364 -13.66 28.16 25.07
N GLU A 365 -14.97 27.91 25.02
CA GLU A 365 -15.98 28.75 25.68
C GLU A 365 -15.74 28.87 27.19
N ARG A 366 -15.42 27.75 27.85
CA ARG A 366 -15.10 27.74 29.29
C ARG A 366 -13.82 28.52 29.61
N LEU A 367 -12.82 28.48 28.74
CA LEU A 367 -11.56 29.20 28.94
C LEU A 367 -11.67 30.70 28.67
N LEU A 368 -12.63 31.13 27.82
CA LEU A 368 -12.90 32.54 27.52
C LEU A 368 -13.93 33.19 28.47
N GLY A 369 -14.75 32.36 29.15
CA GLY A 369 -15.79 32.81 30.08
C GLY A 369 -15.37 32.90 31.55
N ASN A 370 -14.12 32.54 31.87
CA ASN A 370 -13.44 32.79 33.15
C ASN A 370 -12.42 33.91 32.98
#